data_AF-A0A961FU05-F1
#
_entry.id   AF-A0A961FU05-F1
#
_cell.length_a   1.000
_cell.length_b   1.000
_cell.length_c   1.000
_cell.angle_alpha   90.00
_cell.angle_beta   90.00
_cell.angle_gamma   90.00
#
_symmetry.space_group_name_H-M   'P 1'
#
loop_
_entity.id
_entity.type
_entity.pdbx_description
1 polymer ?
#
loop_
_entity_poly.entity_id
_entity_poly.type
_entity_poly.pdbx_seq_one_letter_code
_entity_poly.pdbx_strand_id
1 'polypeptide(L)'
;MHPGRLRTLLRQILGCPTAPFHEYHVAAKIRALLAPLPHVSIETDAFGNLIARYRRGRKRPLLAFGAHMDHPGWVKKPGDRSGATEFLGGVPAERLDKHPVAWFGEFGMWDLPPFEIRDGHVYSRACDDLIGCVEIVALFEELERRGIEATCYGLFTRAEEVGFVGAVHLAKAWPLPEGVRFVSLETSAPRGGAEIGKGPAIRVGDRLSVFDDTVTAELVETAAAEKLSVQRCLLDGGSCEATAMNLYGVPAAGLSVLLGNYHNCAADGGIGGEWVSFDDVKTLVRLLVATVIRTAAGSSRSSARAALKKRLETRLRQSKKHARAAEAAWQTAAGPNRWCGAGSQPPGEGA
;
A
#
# COMPACT_ATOMS: atom_id res chain seq x y z
N MET A 1 -16.94 9.51 4.67
CA MET A 1 -17.48 8.58 5.70
C MET A 1 -17.58 9.28 7.05
N HIS A 2 -18.67 9.04 7.79
CA HIS A 2 -18.83 9.56 9.15
C HIS A 2 -17.84 8.87 10.11
N PRO A 3 -17.10 9.59 10.98
CA PRO A 3 -16.08 9.00 11.86
C PRO A 3 -16.60 7.85 12.72
N GLY A 4 -17.87 7.93 13.17
CA GLY A 4 -18.51 6.86 13.94
C GLY A 4 -18.64 5.55 13.16
N ARG A 5 -18.93 5.61 11.85
CA ARG A 5 -19.06 4.39 11.03
C ARG A 5 -17.71 3.71 10.83
N LEU A 6 -16.66 4.49 10.55
CA LEU A 6 -15.30 3.95 10.41
C LEU A 6 -14.82 3.27 11.71
N ARG A 7 -15.12 3.84 12.88
CA ARG A 7 -14.83 3.21 14.18
C ARG A 7 -15.54 1.87 14.33
N THR A 8 -16.78 1.73 13.83
CA THR A 8 -17.50 0.47 13.83
C THR A 8 -16.83 -0.57 12.93
N LEU A 9 -16.44 -0.19 11.70
CA LEU A 9 -15.74 -1.09 10.78
C LEU A 9 -14.42 -1.57 11.37
N LEU A 10 -13.61 -0.65 11.92
CA LEU A 10 -12.36 -0.98 12.59
C LEU A 10 -12.58 -2.00 13.71
N ARG A 11 -13.50 -1.72 14.64
CA ARG A 11 -13.82 -2.66 15.74
C ARG A 11 -14.24 -4.04 15.24
N GLN A 12 -15.02 -4.08 14.16
CA GLN A 12 -15.58 -5.31 13.65
C GLN A 12 -14.57 -6.20 12.94
N ILE A 13 -13.62 -5.61 12.19
CA ILE A 13 -12.60 -6.35 11.43
C ILE A 13 -11.36 -6.62 12.29
N LEU A 14 -10.79 -5.60 12.95
CA LEU A 14 -9.63 -5.77 13.83
C LEU A 14 -9.95 -6.68 15.03
N GLY A 15 -11.23 -6.75 15.40
CA GLY A 15 -11.73 -7.67 16.42
C GLY A 15 -11.69 -9.15 16.05
N CYS A 16 -11.51 -9.49 14.77
CA CYS A 16 -11.40 -10.87 14.32
C CYS A 16 -10.00 -11.44 14.64
N PRO A 17 -9.89 -12.68 15.11
CA PRO A 17 -8.60 -13.36 15.18
C PRO A 17 -8.23 -13.86 13.78
N THR A 18 -6.93 -13.87 13.47
CA THR A 18 -6.41 -14.33 12.18
C THR A 18 -4.98 -14.83 12.31
N ALA A 19 -4.57 -15.70 11.39
CA ALA A 19 -3.21 -16.17 11.20
C ALA A 19 -3.07 -16.65 9.74
N PRO A 20 -1.85 -16.86 9.21
CA PRO A 20 -1.69 -17.33 7.83
C PRO A 20 -2.42 -18.65 7.64
N PHE A 21 -3.22 -18.75 6.57
CA PHE A 21 -4.13 -19.86 6.26
C PHE A 21 -5.37 -20.02 7.17
N HIS A 22 -5.53 -19.18 8.19
CA HIS A 22 -6.67 -19.20 9.13
C HIS A 22 -7.51 -17.91 9.11
N GLU A 23 -7.61 -17.29 7.94
CA GLU A 23 -8.25 -15.97 7.74
C GLU A 23 -9.80 -16.04 7.72
N TYR A 24 -10.39 -17.20 7.96
CA TYR A 24 -11.81 -17.46 7.77
C TYR A 24 -12.73 -16.60 8.66
N HIS A 25 -12.27 -16.17 9.84
CA HIS A 25 -13.03 -15.23 10.68
C HIS A 25 -13.10 -13.82 10.08
N VAL A 26 -11.97 -13.31 9.58
CA VAL A 26 -11.87 -12.03 8.88
C VAL A 26 -12.68 -12.08 7.59
N ALA A 27 -12.51 -13.14 6.79
CA ALA A 27 -13.24 -13.35 5.54
C ALA A 27 -14.76 -13.39 5.76
N ALA A 28 -15.23 -14.12 6.78
CA ALA A 28 -16.65 -14.16 7.13
C ALA A 28 -17.18 -12.77 7.53
N LYS A 29 -16.37 -11.99 8.27
CA LYS A 29 -16.74 -10.63 8.66
C LYS A 29 -16.85 -9.70 7.46
N ILE A 30 -15.89 -9.72 6.55
CA ILE A 30 -15.89 -8.92 5.32
C ILE A 30 -17.13 -9.24 4.48
N ARG A 31 -17.44 -10.53 4.28
CA ARG A 31 -18.66 -10.93 3.55
C ARG A 31 -19.92 -10.35 4.19
N ALA A 32 -20.06 -10.46 5.51
CA ALA A 32 -21.21 -9.93 6.23
C ALA A 32 -21.34 -8.40 6.12
N LEU A 33 -20.21 -7.68 6.10
CA LEU A 33 -20.17 -6.23 5.96
C LEU A 33 -20.52 -5.76 4.54
N LEU A 34 -20.15 -6.54 3.52
CA LEU A 34 -20.39 -6.21 2.11
C LEU A 34 -21.76 -6.69 1.59
N ALA A 35 -22.34 -7.73 2.19
CA ALA A 35 -23.65 -8.27 1.83
C ALA A 35 -24.80 -7.23 1.70
N PRO A 36 -24.92 -6.21 2.58
CA PRO A 36 -26.01 -5.23 2.46
C PRO A 36 -25.77 -4.16 1.36
N LEU A 37 -24.61 -4.14 0.71
CA LEU A 37 -24.29 -3.13 -0.31
C LEU A 37 -24.80 -3.60 -1.69
N PRO A 38 -25.81 -2.95 -2.28
CA PRO A 38 -26.55 -3.48 -3.42
C PRO A 38 -25.74 -3.59 -4.72
N HIS A 39 -24.67 -2.79 -4.86
CA HIS A 39 -23.79 -2.81 -6.04
C HIS A 39 -22.46 -3.52 -5.77
N VAL A 40 -22.33 -4.22 -4.64
CA VAL A 40 -21.14 -5.02 -4.32
C VAL A 40 -21.45 -6.50 -4.46
N SER A 41 -20.73 -7.17 -5.35
CA SER A 41 -20.67 -8.63 -5.44
C SER A 41 -19.36 -9.13 -4.84
N ILE A 42 -19.37 -10.28 -4.17
CA ILE A 42 -18.16 -10.91 -3.65
C ILE A 42 -18.11 -12.39 -3.99
N GLU A 43 -16.97 -12.86 -4.48
CA GLU A 43 -16.71 -14.26 -4.76
C GLU A 43 -15.39 -14.70 -4.11
N THR A 44 -15.06 -15.98 -4.27
CA THR A 44 -13.84 -16.59 -3.73
C THR A 44 -13.11 -17.25 -4.88
N ASP A 45 -11.81 -17.03 -5.00
CA ASP A 45 -11.01 -17.78 -5.98
C ASP A 45 -10.70 -19.21 -5.47
N ALA A 46 -9.98 -19.98 -6.29
CA ALA A 46 -9.62 -21.35 -5.97
C ALA A 46 -8.66 -21.49 -4.77
N PHE A 47 -7.90 -20.45 -4.43
CA PHE A 47 -6.99 -20.45 -3.29
C PHE A 47 -7.68 -20.01 -1.99
N GLY A 48 -8.77 -19.25 -2.10
CA GLY A 48 -9.54 -18.72 -0.98
C GLY A 48 -9.50 -17.20 -0.86
N ASN A 49 -8.81 -16.49 -1.77
CA ASN A 49 -8.82 -15.02 -1.76
C ASN A 49 -10.25 -14.53 -2.04
N LEU A 50 -10.64 -13.42 -1.41
CA LEU A 50 -11.92 -12.80 -1.70
C LEU A 50 -11.79 -11.77 -2.80
N ILE A 51 -12.67 -11.85 -3.79
CA ILE A 51 -12.74 -10.89 -4.89
C ILE A 51 -14.06 -10.15 -4.77
N ALA A 52 -14.02 -8.96 -4.19
CA ALA A 52 -15.15 -8.06 -4.13
C ALA A 52 -15.12 -7.09 -5.32
N ARG A 53 -16.28 -6.83 -5.91
CA ARG A 53 -16.44 -5.90 -7.01
C ARG A 53 -17.59 -4.96 -6.72
N TYR A 54 -17.28 -3.67 -6.63
CA TYR A 54 -18.28 -2.62 -6.72
C TYR A 54 -18.57 -2.32 -8.19
N ARG A 55 -19.84 -2.29 -8.58
CA ARG A 55 -20.26 -1.93 -9.94
C ARG A 55 -21.59 -1.18 -9.92
N ARG A 56 -21.52 0.14 -10.07
CA ARG A 56 -22.67 1.00 -10.36
C ARG A 56 -22.48 1.69 -11.70
N GLY A 57 -23.44 1.48 -12.61
CA GLY A 57 -23.36 1.98 -13.98
C GLY A 57 -22.52 1.09 -14.92
N ARG A 58 -21.95 1.70 -15.98
CA ARG A 58 -21.28 1.00 -17.10
C ARG A 58 -19.79 1.33 -17.27
N LYS A 59 -19.19 2.08 -16.33
CA LYS A 59 -17.78 2.47 -16.40
C LYS A 59 -16.89 1.22 -16.30
N ARG A 60 -15.85 1.12 -17.14
CA ARG A 60 -14.88 0.02 -17.07
C ARG A 60 -14.01 0.18 -15.82
N PRO A 61 -13.65 -0.92 -15.14
CA PRO A 61 -12.74 -0.85 -14.00
C PRO A 61 -11.33 -0.52 -14.45
N LEU A 62 -10.61 0.24 -13.63
CA LEU A 62 -9.19 0.54 -13.81
C LEU A 62 -8.33 0.18 -12.60
N LEU A 63 -8.96 -0.05 -11.44
CA LEU A 63 -8.28 -0.26 -10.17
C LEU A 63 -8.83 -1.46 -9.42
N ALA A 64 -7.91 -2.20 -8.82
CA ALA A 64 -8.13 -3.21 -7.80
C ALA A 64 -7.27 -2.87 -6.59
N PHE A 65 -7.89 -2.75 -5.41
CA PHE A 65 -7.18 -2.51 -4.15
C PHE A 65 -7.02 -3.85 -3.45
N GLY A 66 -5.79 -4.20 -3.07
CA GLY A 66 -5.48 -5.44 -2.35
C GLY A 66 -5.13 -5.15 -0.89
N ALA A 67 -5.55 -6.03 0.01
CA ALA A 67 -5.15 -6.02 1.42
C ALA A 67 -5.14 -7.47 1.92
N HIS A 68 -4.18 -7.83 2.75
CA HIS A 68 -4.10 -9.19 3.28
C HIS A 68 -4.93 -9.37 4.56
N MET A 69 -5.48 -10.57 4.72
CA MET A 69 -6.40 -10.90 5.83
C MET A 69 -5.69 -11.61 6.99
N ASP A 70 -4.45 -12.03 6.82
CA ASP A 70 -3.65 -12.70 7.84
C ASP A 70 -2.84 -11.73 8.70
N HIS A 71 -2.18 -12.29 9.70
CA HIS A 71 -1.26 -11.60 10.62
C HIS A 71 -0.35 -12.68 11.22
N PRO A 72 0.92 -12.42 11.57
CA PRO A 72 1.80 -13.44 12.12
C PRO A 72 1.22 -14.13 13.36
N GLY A 73 1.42 -15.44 13.47
CA GLY A 73 0.85 -16.22 14.57
C GLY A 73 1.24 -17.69 14.59
N TRP A 74 0.85 -18.37 15.66
CA TRP A 74 1.06 -19.81 15.82
C TRP A 74 -0.04 -20.60 15.10
N VAL A 75 0.34 -21.67 14.43
CA VAL A 75 -0.59 -22.59 13.77
C VAL A 75 -0.27 -24.02 14.23
N LYS A 76 -1.31 -24.81 14.49
CA LYS A 76 -1.15 -26.25 14.75
C LYS A 76 -0.69 -26.95 13.48
N LYS A 77 0.32 -27.82 13.59
CA LYS A 77 0.85 -28.53 12.43
C LYS A 77 -0.21 -29.46 11.81
N PRO A 78 -0.48 -29.37 10.49
CA PRO A 78 -1.48 -30.22 9.86
C PRO A 78 -1.21 -31.71 10.08
N GLY A 79 -2.22 -32.44 10.58
CA GLY A 79 -2.14 -33.88 10.82
C GLY A 79 -1.36 -34.29 12.09
N ASP A 80 -0.82 -33.33 12.84
CA ASP A 80 -0.15 -33.60 14.11
C ASP A 80 -1.16 -33.86 15.24
N ARG A 81 -1.02 -34.98 15.94
CA ARG A 81 -1.87 -35.34 17.10
C ARG A 81 -1.19 -35.08 18.45
N SER A 82 0.09 -34.68 18.44
CA SER A 82 0.86 -34.37 19.64
C SER A 82 0.58 -32.96 20.17
N GLY A 83 -0.02 -32.11 19.33
CA GLY A 83 -0.27 -30.70 19.63
C GLY A 83 0.89 -29.80 19.22
N ALA A 84 1.75 -30.24 18.30
CA ALA A 84 2.88 -29.45 17.84
C ALA A 84 2.40 -28.20 17.07
N THR A 85 3.07 -27.07 17.32
CA THR A 85 2.74 -25.78 16.72
C THR A 85 3.94 -25.21 15.97
N GLU A 86 3.69 -24.30 15.05
CA GLU A 86 4.70 -23.55 14.31
C GLU A 86 4.29 -22.07 14.23
N PHE A 87 5.26 -21.16 14.32
CA PHE A 87 5.00 -19.74 14.10
C PHE A 87 5.15 -19.42 12.61
N LEU A 88 4.11 -18.82 12.02
CA LEU A 88 4.08 -18.39 10.63
C LEU A 88 4.08 -16.86 10.58
N GLY A 89 5.02 -16.29 9.82
CA GLY A 89 5.24 -14.84 9.72
C GLY A 89 6.63 -14.41 10.17
N GLY A 90 6.99 -13.17 9.89
CA GLY A 90 8.34 -12.64 10.16
C GLY A 90 8.49 -12.01 11.54
N VAL A 91 8.95 -12.74 12.56
CA VAL A 91 9.24 -12.20 13.90
C VAL A 91 10.57 -12.75 14.43
N PRO A 92 11.43 -11.94 15.08
CA PRO A 92 12.64 -12.44 15.74
C PRO A 92 12.33 -13.53 16.77
N ALA A 93 13.01 -14.67 16.69
CA ALA A 93 12.73 -15.86 17.50
C ALA A 93 12.78 -15.57 19.01
N GLU A 94 13.69 -14.69 19.45
CA GLU A 94 13.84 -14.29 20.85
C GLU A 94 12.65 -13.50 21.43
N ARG A 95 11.72 -13.06 20.57
CA ARG A 95 10.50 -12.33 20.97
C ARG A 95 9.27 -13.22 21.13
N LEU A 96 9.26 -14.41 20.54
CA LEU A 96 8.07 -15.27 20.46
C LEU A 96 7.48 -15.59 21.85
N ASP A 97 8.34 -15.92 22.82
CA ASP A 97 7.94 -16.32 24.17
C ASP A 97 7.80 -15.14 25.16
N LYS A 98 7.83 -13.90 24.68
CA LYS A 98 7.81 -12.69 25.55
C LYS A 98 6.42 -12.28 26.03
N HIS A 99 5.37 -12.92 25.55
CA HIS A 99 3.99 -12.59 25.91
C HIS A 99 3.07 -13.81 25.81
N PRO A 100 2.05 -13.95 26.67
CA PRO A 100 1.06 -15.02 26.57
C PRO A 100 0.38 -15.11 25.19
N VAL A 101 -0.05 -16.31 24.83
CA VAL A 101 -0.75 -16.63 23.58
C VAL A 101 -2.20 -16.99 23.87
N ALA A 102 -3.13 -16.36 23.16
CA ALA A 102 -4.54 -16.72 23.12
C ALA A 102 -4.81 -17.64 21.91
N TRP A 103 -5.48 -18.77 22.14
CA TRP A 103 -5.77 -19.77 21.11
C TRP A 103 -7.21 -19.67 20.59
N PHE A 104 -7.36 -19.76 19.27
CA PHE A 104 -8.62 -19.65 18.53
C PHE A 104 -8.89 -20.93 17.73
N GLY A 105 -8.85 -22.08 18.42
CA GLY A 105 -8.98 -23.39 17.79
C GLY A 105 -7.64 -23.86 17.24
N GLU A 106 -7.43 -23.72 15.93
CA GLU A 106 -6.26 -24.29 15.22
C GLU A 106 -5.05 -23.35 15.13
N PHE A 107 -5.19 -22.13 15.62
CA PHE A 107 -4.14 -21.11 15.60
C PHE A 107 -4.17 -20.26 16.87
N GLY A 108 -3.08 -19.56 17.13
CA GLY A 108 -2.89 -18.69 18.29
C GLY A 108 -2.24 -17.37 17.90
N MET A 109 -2.58 -16.32 18.64
CA MET A 109 -1.99 -14.98 18.54
C MET A 109 -1.54 -14.55 19.92
N TRP A 110 -0.67 -13.56 20.05
CA TRP A 110 -0.44 -12.96 21.36
C TRP A 110 -1.75 -12.45 21.96
N ASP A 111 -1.92 -12.66 23.28
CA ASP A 111 -3.11 -12.27 24.05
C ASP A 111 -3.16 -10.76 24.29
N LEU A 112 -3.25 -10.01 23.19
CA LEU A 112 -3.34 -8.56 23.15
C LEU A 112 -4.79 -8.12 23.00
N PRO A 113 -5.17 -6.94 23.54
CA PRO A 113 -6.48 -6.38 23.31
C PRO A 113 -6.80 -6.32 21.80
N PRO A 114 -7.98 -6.82 21.38
CA PRO A 114 -8.29 -6.95 19.96
C PRO A 114 -8.43 -5.60 19.27
N PHE A 115 -8.92 -4.58 19.97
CA PHE A 115 -9.14 -3.24 19.42
C PHE A 115 -9.34 -2.20 20.51
N GLU A 116 -8.63 -1.08 20.40
CA GLU A 116 -8.82 0.13 21.20
C GLU A 116 -8.61 1.37 20.32
N ILE A 117 -9.34 2.46 20.60
CA ILE A 117 -8.97 3.79 20.07
C ILE A 117 -8.69 4.69 21.26
N ARG A 118 -7.47 5.21 21.33
CA ARG A 118 -7.02 6.11 22.39
C ARG A 118 -6.06 7.15 21.81
N ASP A 119 -6.16 8.39 22.28
CA ASP A 119 -5.26 9.50 21.93
C ASP A 119 -5.06 9.71 20.42
N GLY A 120 -6.12 9.55 19.63
CA GLY A 120 -6.08 9.71 18.18
C GLY A 120 -5.48 8.53 17.39
N HIS A 121 -5.13 7.44 18.08
CA HIS A 121 -4.56 6.24 17.49
C HIS A 121 -5.52 5.06 17.58
N VAL A 122 -5.42 4.17 16.60
CA VAL A 122 -6.04 2.84 16.63
C VAL A 122 -4.98 1.86 17.12
N TYR A 123 -5.29 1.09 18.15
CA TYR A 123 -4.49 -0.01 18.65
C TYR A 123 -5.21 -1.34 18.35
N SER A 124 -4.45 -2.36 17.95
CA SER A 124 -4.96 -3.69 17.64
C SER A 124 -3.89 -4.74 17.89
N ARG A 125 -4.31 -5.99 18.07
CA ARG A 125 -3.38 -7.12 17.93
C ARG A 125 -2.92 -7.33 16.50
N ALA A 126 -3.73 -6.90 15.51
CA ALA A 126 -3.43 -7.01 14.08
C ALA A 126 -3.95 -5.74 13.39
N CYS A 127 -3.06 -4.76 13.20
CA CYS A 127 -3.28 -3.68 12.25
C CYS A 127 -2.79 -4.09 10.87
N ASP A 128 -1.65 -4.76 10.78
CA ASP A 128 -1.11 -5.31 9.54
C ASP A 128 -1.83 -6.63 9.16
N ASP A 129 -2.59 -6.71 8.07
CA ASP A 129 -3.12 -5.61 7.24
C ASP A 129 -4.66 -5.50 7.32
N LEU A 130 -5.20 -5.78 8.51
CA LEU A 130 -6.62 -5.58 8.76
C LEU A 130 -7.05 -4.11 8.62
N ILE A 131 -6.14 -3.15 8.70
CA ILE A 131 -6.39 -1.74 8.33
C ILE A 131 -6.70 -1.64 6.83
N GLY A 132 -5.88 -2.20 5.93
CA GLY A 132 -6.17 -2.23 4.50
C GLY A 132 -7.51 -2.91 4.21
N CYS A 133 -7.84 -4.01 4.90
CA CYS A 133 -9.14 -4.66 4.79
C CYS A 133 -10.30 -3.71 5.14
N VAL A 134 -10.17 -2.94 6.23
CA VAL A 134 -11.17 -1.93 6.63
C VAL A 134 -11.29 -0.83 5.58
N GLU A 135 -10.18 -0.39 5.00
CA GLU A 135 -10.15 0.69 4.01
C GLU A 135 -10.87 0.30 2.71
N ILE A 136 -10.76 -0.96 2.26
CA ILE A 136 -11.52 -1.48 1.12
C ILE A 136 -13.02 -1.53 1.42
N VAL A 137 -13.42 -2.03 2.60
CA VAL A 137 -14.84 -2.04 2.99
C VAL A 137 -15.38 -0.61 3.09
N ALA A 138 -14.60 0.30 3.68
CA ALA A 138 -14.97 1.70 3.82
C ALA A 138 -15.08 2.43 2.47
N LEU A 139 -14.20 2.10 1.52
CA LEU A 139 -14.29 2.57 0.13
C LEU A 139 -15.65 2.21 -0.46
N PHE A 140 -16.06 0.94 -0.40
CA PHE A 140 -17.34 0.51 -0.97
C PHE A 140 -18.54 1.15 -0.29
N GLU A 141 -18.56 1.23 1.03
CA GLU A 141 -19.63 1.94 1.75
C GLU A 141 -19.73 3.41 1.34
N GLU A 142 -18.60 4.08 1.15
CA GLU A 142 -18.58 5.49 0.78
C GLU A 142 -19.00 5.71 -0.68
N LEU A 143 -18.64 4.82 -1.60
CA LEU A 143 -19.10 4.85 -3.00
C LEU A 143 -20.62 4.67 -3.09
N GLU A 144 -21.17 3.70 -2.35
CA GLU A 144 -22.61 3.47 -2.25
C GLU A 144 -23.35 4.67 -1.68
N ARG A 145 -22.89 5.15 -0.52
CA ARG A 145 -23.49 6.29 0.18
C ARG A 145 -23.55 7.55 -0.68
N ARG A 146 -22.53 7.76 -1.54
CA ARG A 146 -22.44 8.91 -2.45
C ARG A 146 -23.08 8.64 -3.82
N GLY A 147 -23.52 7.41 -4.09
CA GLY A 147 -24.08 6.98 -5.36
C GLY A 147 -23.15 7.12 -6.56
N ILE A 148 -21.86 6.84 -6.37
CA ILE A 148 -20.84 7.03 -7.41
C ILE A 148 -21.00 5.97 -8.52
N GLU A 149 -21.16 6.40 -9.77
CA GLU A 149 -21.08 5.50 -10.92
C GLU A 149 -19.62 5.15 -11.25
N ALA A 150 -19.18 3.98 -10.78
CA ALA A 150 -17.85 3.45 -11.02
C ALA A 150 -17.84 1.92 -10.99
N THR A 151 -16.76 1.32 -11.48
CA THR A 151 -16.44 -0.09 -11.24
C THR A 151 -15.03 -0.16 -10.67
N CYS A 152 -14.84 -0.86 -9.56
CA CYS A 152 -13.53 -1.14 -8.97
C CYS A 152 -13.57 -2.45 -8.17
N TYR A 153 -12.40 -2.98 -7.86
CA TYR A 153 -12.25 -4.24 -7.13
C TYR A 153 -11.58 -4.04 -5.78
N GLY A 154 -11.94 -4.90 -4.84
CA GLY A 154 -11.31 -5.08 -3.54
C GLY A 154 -10.90 -6.54 -3.45
N LEU A 155 -9.61 -6.78 -3.33
CA LEU A 155 -9.00 -8.10 -3.26
C LEU A 155 -8.55 -8.30 -1.83
N PHE A 156 -9.09 -9.31 -1.16
CA PHE A 156 -8.68 -9.65 0.20
C PHE A 156 -7.88 -10.94 0.12
N THR A 157 -6.56 -10.82 0.28
CA THR A 157 -5.61 -11.90 0.03
C THR A 157 -5.37 -12.73 1.27
N ARG A 158 -4.82 -13.93 1.06
CA ARG A 158 -4.52 -14.90 2.11
C ARG A 158 -3.01 -15.16 2.19
N ALA A 159 -2.54 -15.51 3.38
CA ALA A 159 -1.18 -15.99 3.63
C ALA A 159 -0.09 -15.07 3.02
N GLU A 160 -0.22 -13.76 3.23
CA GLU A 160 0.77 -12.77 2.82
C GLU A 160 2.06 -12.90 3.64
N GLU A 161 1.91 -13.09 4.96
CA GLU A 161 3.00 -13.04 5.94
C GLU A 161 4.03 -14.18 5.77
N VAL A 162 3.68 -15.17 4.96
CA VAL A 162 4.51 -16.32 4.61
C VAL A 162 5.04 -16.26 3.17
N GLY A 163 5.00 -15.08 2.54
CA GLY A 163 5.59 -14.80 1.23
C GLY A 163 4.58 -14.52 0.12
N PHE A 164 3.57 -13.68 0.38
CA PHE A 164 2.61 -13.17 -0.61
C PHE A 164 1.80 -14.27 -1.30
N VAL A 165 1.53 -15.40 -0.64
CA VAL A 165 1.08 -16.63 -1.33
C VAL A 165 -0.23 -16.39 -2.08
N GLY A 166 -1.22 -15.77 -1.42
CA GLY A 166 -2.50 -15.41 -2.02
C GLY A 166 -2.37 -14.42 -3.18
N ALA A 167 -1.56 -13.37 -3.03
CA ALA A 167 -1.26 -12.42 -4.09
C ALA A 167 -0.56 -13.08 -5.29
N VAL A 168 0.37 -14.01 -5.08
CA VAL A 168 1.03 -14.75 -6.17
C VAL A 168 0.04 -15.60 -6.94
N HIS A 169 -0.91 -16.24 -6.26
CA HIS A 169 -2.00 -16.97 -6.92
C HIS A 169 -2.86 -16.04 -7.80
N LEU A 170 -3.25 -14.87 -7.27
CA LEU A 170 -3.98 -13.85 -8.02
C LEU A 170 -3.18 -13.34 -9.21
N ALA A 171 -1.90 -13.03 -9.02
CA ALA A 171 -1.05 -12.44 -10.06
C ALA A 171 -0.84 -13.40 -11.25
N LYS A 172 -0.68 -14.71 -10.98
CA LYS A 172 -0.52 -15.74 -12.01
C LYS A 172 -1.77 -15.96 -12.85
N ALA A 173 -2.95 -15.91 -12.23
CA ALA A 173 -4.22 -16.19 -12.89
C ALA A 173 -4.97 -14.93 -13.34
N TRP A 174 -4.52 -13.76 -12.87
CA TRP A 174 -5.18 -12.45 -12.90
C TRP A 174 -6.63 -12.47 -13.38
N PRO A 175 -7.60 -12.64 -12.45
CA PRO A 175 -9.00 -12.90 -12.82
C PRO A 175 -9.74 -11.64 -13.29
N LEU A 176 -9.07 -10.49 -13.33
CA LEU A 176 -9.68 -9.20 -13.63
C LEU A 176 -9.48 -8.80 -15.10
N PRO A 177 -10.34 -7.93 -15.66
CA PRO A 177 -10.18 -7.46 -17.02
C PRO A 177 -8.81 -6.84 -17.30
N GLU A 178 -8.37 -6.94 -18.56
CA GLU A 178 -7.14 -6.29 -19.03
C GLU A 178 -7.13 -4.79 -18.73
N GLY A 179 -5.98 -4.29 -18.27
CA GLY A 179 -5.78 -2.88 -17.93
C GLY A 179 -6.23 -2.47 -16.52
N VAL A 180 -6.83 -3.39 -15.74
CA VAL A 180 -7.01 -3.17 -14.29
C VAL A 180 -5.64 -3.21 -13.62
N ARG A 181 -5.34 -2.19 -12.84
CA ARG A 181 -4.08 -2.02 -12.11
C ARG A 181 -4.29 -2.32 -10.64
N PHE A 182 -3.25 -2.82 -9.98
CA PHE A 182 -3.30 -3.20 -8.57
C PHE A 182 -2.75 -2.08 -7.66
N VAL A 183 -3.39 -1.88 -6.51
CA VAL A 183 -2.91 -0.99 -5.46
C VAL A 183 -2.88 -1.80 -4.17
N SER A 184 -1.68 -2.18 -3.74
CA SER A 184 -1.40 -2.86 -2.47
C SER A 184 -1.64 -1.86 -1.34
N LEU A 185 -2.66 -2.12 -0.53
CA LEU A 185 -2.84 -1.48 0.76
C LEU A 185 -2.07 -2.31 1.76
N GLU A 186 -1.39 -1.63 2.67
CA GLU A 186 -0.47 -2.26 3.60
C GLU A 186 -0.36 -1.37 4.84
N THR A 187 0.20 -1.92 5.91
CA THR A 187 0.80 -1.09 6.94
C THR A 187 2.34 -1.18 6.88
N SER A 188 3.04 -0.25 7.51
CA SER A 188 4.51 -0.26 7.46
C SER A 188 5.16 0.52 8.58
N ALA A 189 6.26 0.00 9.12
CA ALA A 189 7.12 0.78 9.99
C ALA A 189 7.60 2.08 9.27
N PRO A 190 7.69 3.23 9.98
CA PRO A 190 8.24 4.47 9.44
C PRO A 190 9.65 4.29 8.85
N ARG A 191 9.82 4.62 7.56
CA ARG A 191 11.09 4.56 6.82
C ARG A 191 11.12 5.62 5.73
N GLY A 192 12.30 5.89 5.15
CA GLY A 192 12.44 6.81 4.03
C GLY A 192 11.97 8.23 4.34
N GLY A 193 12.04 8.64 5.62
CA GLY A 193 11.55 9.94 6.11
C GLY A 193 10.04 10.02 6.34
N ALA A 194 9.29 8.92 6.19
CA ALA A 194 7.87 8.89 6.53
C ALA A 194 7.67 8.92 8.04
N GLU A 195 6.65 9.65 8.49
CA GLU A 195 6.28 9.82 9.90
C GLU A 195 4.80 9.44 10.12
N ILE A 196 4.50 8.77 11.24
CA ILE A 196 3.11 8.48 11.62
C ILE A 196 2.37 9.80 11.88
N GLY A 197 1.14 9.92 11.39
CA GLY A 197 0.29 11.10 11.59
C GLY A 197 0.52 12.25 10.63
N LYS A 198 1.44 12.10 9.65
CA LYS A 198 1.67 13.07 8.57
C LYS A 198 0.92 12.71 7.28
N GLY A 199 0.01 11.73 7.34
CA GLY A 199 -0.73 11.20 6.22
C GLY A 199 -0.14 9.88 5.71
N PRO A 200 -0.94 9.07 4.98
CA PRO A 200 -0.48 7.79 4.47
C PRO A 200 0.65 7.95 3.46
N ALA A 201 1.49 6.92 3.38
CA ALA A 201 2.58 6.82 2.43
C ALA A 201 2.07 6.34 1.06
N ILE A 202 2.38 7.08 -0.01
CA ILE A 202 2.36 6.58 -1.38
C ILE A 202 3.75 5.99 -1.65
N ARG A 203 3.84 4.66 -1.67
CA ARG A 203 5.10 3.93 -1.86
C ARG A 203 5.55 4.05 -3.31
N VAL A 204 6.77 4.51 -3.54
CA VAL A 204 7.40 4.49 -4.89
C VAL A 204 8.07 3.15 -5.20
N GLY A 205 8.21 2.30 -4.19
CA GLY A 205 8.89 1.02 -4.25
C GLY A 205 9.08 0.48 -2.84
N ASP A 206 9.75 -0.65 -2.77
CA ASP A 206 10.09 -1.35 -1.55
C ASP A 206 11.54 -1.87 -1.59
N ARG A 207 11.92 -2.80 -0.71
CA ARG A 207 13.28 -3.37 -0.65
C ARG A 207 13.70 -4.08 -1.93
N LEU A 208 12.75 -4.60 -2.71
CA LEU A 208 13.01 -5.48 -3.84
C LEU A 208 12.74 -4.82 -5.19
N SER A 209 11.78 -3.91 -5.28
CA SER A 209 11.39 -3.32 -6.56
C SER A 209 10.94 -1.87 -6.47
N VAL A 210 11.04 -1.18 -7.61
CA VAL A 210 10.35 0.10 -7.85
C VAL A 210 9.00 -0.22 -8.47
N PHE A 211 7.97 0.49 -8.03
CA PHE A 211 6.59 0.23 -8.45
C PHE A 211 6.24 0.92 -9.77
N ASP A 212 5.13 0.48 -10.36
CA ASP A 212 4.65 1.03 -11.62
C ASP A 212 4.41 2.53 -11.48
N ASP A 213 5.08 3.27 -12.36
CA ASP A 213 5.08 4.72 -12.28
C ASP A 213 3.72 5.30 -12.67
N THR A 214 2.94 4.62 -13.53
CA THR A 214 1.60 5.07 -13.96
C THR A 214 0.63 5.03 -12.79
N VAL A 215 0.64 3.94 -12.00
CA VAL A 215 -0.21 3.79 -10.81
C VAL A 215 0.19 4.81 -9.75
N THR A 216 1.49 4.92 -9.48
CA THR A 216 2.03 5.87 -8.49
C THR A 216 1.67 7.31 -8.85
N ALA A 217 1.78 7.70 -10.13
CA ALA A 217 1.42 9.04 -10.60
C ALA A 217 -0.07 9.34 -10.40
N GLU A 218 -0.97 8.39 -10.68
CA GLU A 218 -2.42 8.57 -10.48
C GLU A 218 -2.75 8.84 -9.00
N LEU A 219 -2.11 8.12 -8.07
CA LEU A 219 -2.28 8.32 -6.62
C LEU A 219 -1.79 9.70 -6.18
N VAL A 220 -0.60 10.11 -6.64
CA VAL A 220 -0.02 11.44 -6.31
C VAL A 220 -0.86 12.56 -6.89
N GLU A 221 -1.29 12.45 -8.15
CA GLU A 221 -2.14 13.44 -8.80
C GLU A 221 -3.50 13.57 -8.10
N THR A 222 -4.09 12.45 -7.68
CA THR A 222 -5.34 12.45 -6.91
C THR A 222 -5.15 13.15 -5.58
N ALA A 223 -4.11 12.79 -4.81
CA ALA A 223 -3.84 13.41 -3.52
C ALA A 223 -3.63 14.92 -3.65
N ALA A 224 -2.89 15.37 -4.67
CA ALA A 224 -2.67 16.79 -4.94
C ALA A 224 -3.97 17.53 -5.31
N ALA A 225 -4.81 16.94 -6.18
CA ALA A 225 -6.07 17.54 -6.60
C ALA A 225 -7.05 17.70 -5.42
N GLU A 226 -7.08 16.71 -4.52
CA GLU A 226 -7.94 16.69 -3.33
C GLU A 226 -7.30 17.38 -2.10
N LYS A 227 -6.06 17.89 -2.23
CA LYS A 227 -5.28 18.51 -1.16
C LYS A 227 -5.17 17.62 0.08
N LEU A 228 -4.93 16.32 -0.14
CA LEU A 228 -4.73 15.34 0.91
C LEU A 228 -3.28 15.36 1.41
N SER A 229 -3.08 15.34 2.72
CA SER A 229 -1.75 15.15 3.32
C SER A 229 -1.33 13.71 3.06
N VAL A 230 -0.29 13.52 2.26
CA VAL A 230 0.29 12.22 1.94
C VAL A 230 1.80 12.35 1.89
N GLN A 231 2.50 11.25 2.12
CA GLN A 231 3.94 11.18 2.09
C GLN A 231 4.37 10.33 0.91
N ARG A 232 5.22 10.83 0.02
CA ARG A 232 5.74 10.02 -1.09
C ARG A 232 7.14 9.55 -0.76
N CYS A 233 7.34 8.25 -0.52
CA CYS A 233 8.61 7.71 -0.03
C CYS A 233 8.88 6.29 -0.53
N LEU A 234 10.14 5.88 -0.43
CA LEU A 234 10.58 4.49 -0.57
C LEU A 234 10.52 3.83 0.81
N LEU A 235 9.84 2.69 0.95
CA LEU A 235 9.77 1.93 2.20
C LEU A 235 10.56 0.62 2.04
N ASP A 236 11.87 0.67 2.30
CA ASP A 236 12.87 -0.34 1.94
C ASP A 236 13.15 -1.40 3.01
N GLY A 237 12.31 -1.49 4.05
CA GLY A 237 12.46 -2.48 5.13
C GLY A 237 12.03 -3.90 4.77
N GLY A 238 11.09 -4.01 3.83
CA GLY A 238 10.47 -5.26 3.41
C GLY A 238 9.99 -5.13 1.97
N SER A 239 9.23 -6.11 1.52
CA SER A 239 8.48 -6.04 0.26
C SER A 239 7.02 -6.32 0.52
N CYS A 240 6.16 -5.98 -0.43
CA CYS A 240 4.71 -6.17 -0.31
C CYS A 240 4.11 -6.79 -1.58
N GLU A 241 2.79 -7.01 -1.58
CA GLU A 241 2.08 -7.63 -2.69
C GLU A 241 2.26 -6.91 -4.03
N ALA A 242 2.51 -5.59 -4.03
CA ALA A 242 2.81 -4.85 -5.25
C ALA A 242 4.08 -5.37 -5.97
N THR A 243 5.08 -5.85 -5.24
CA THR A 243 6.26 -6.49 -5.83
C THR A 243 5.89 -7.78 -6.53
N ALA A 244 5.09 -8.64 -5.90
CA ALA A 244 4.61 -9.88 -6.51
C ALA A 244 3.79 -9.59 -7.78
N MET A 245 2.86 -8.64 -7.72
CA MET A 245 2.01 -8.26 -8.86
C MET A 245 2.83 -7.74 -10.05
N ASN A 246 3.76 -6.82 -9.81
CA ASN A 246 4.64 -6.30 -10.86
C ASN A 246 5.50 -7.41 -11.50
N LEU A 247 6.00 -8.37 -10.72
CA LEU A 247 6.82 -9.48 -11.21
C LEU A 247 6.06 -10.37 -12.21
N TYR A 248 4.75 -10.53 -12.03
CA TYR A 248 3.87 -11.28 -12.95
C TYR A 248 3.20 -10.39 -14.01
N GLY A 249 3.64 -9.14 -14.17
CA GLY A 249 3.20 -8.25 -15.24
C GLY A 249 1.88 -7.50 -14.97
N VAL A 250 1.38 -7.52 -13.74
CA VAL A 250 0.24 -6.70 -13.32
C VAL A 250 0.76 -5.35 -12.82
N PRO A 251 0.45 -4.21 -13.48
CA PRO A 251 0.92 -2.91 -13.04
C PRO A 251 0.45 -2.59 -11.62
N ALA A 252 1.38 -2.37 -10.70
CA ALA A 252 1.08 -2.24 -9.28
C ALA A 252 1.88 -1.15 -8.57
N ALA A 253 1.25 -0.48 -7.60
CA ALA A 253 1.90 0.36 -6.60
C ALA A 253 1.33 0.11 -5.20
N GLY A 254 1.90 0.77 -4.18
CA GLY A 254 1.53 0.57 -2.78
C GLY A 254 1.08 1.86 -2.09
N LEU A 255 0.13 1.74 -1.16
CA LEU A 255 -0.28 2.74 -0.20
C LEU A 255 -0.09 2.18 1.20
N SER A 256 0.30 3.02 2.17
CA SER A 256 0.39 2.55 3.55
C SER A 256 -0.01 3.53 4.61
N VAL A 257 -0.66 2.98 5.62
CA VAL A 257 -0.71 3.61 6.92
C VAL A 257 0.56 3.26 7.68
N LEU A 258 1.24 4.27 8.22
CA LEU A 258 2.47 4.04 8.98
C LEU A 258 2.12 3.45 10.35
N LEU A 259 2.89 2.44 10.75
CA LEU A 259 2.59 1.50 11.83
C LEU A 259 3.66 1.54 12.91
N GLY A 260 3.24 1.65 14.16
CA GLY A 260 4.07 1.36 15.31
C GLY A 260 3.91 -0.09 15.78
N ASN A 261 4.98 -0.62 16.38
CA ASN A 261 5.06 -2.01 16.84
C ASN A 261 4.81 -3.05 15.74
N TYR A 262 5.40 -2.86 14.55
CA TYR A 262 5.31 -3.78 13.42
C TYR A 262 5.48 -5.25 13.85
N HIS A 263 4.53 -6.11 13.49
CA HIS A 263 4.42 -7.53 13.91
C HIS A 263 4.41 -7.71 15.42
N ASN A 264 3.68 -6.83 16.10
CA ASN A 264 3.64 -6.65 17.55
C ASN A 264 4.99 -6.45 18.24
N CYS A 265 6.07 -6.19 17.50
CA CYS A 265 7.41 -6.04 18.07
C CYS A 265 7.59 -4.63 18.65
N ALA A 266 7.36 -4.50 19.96
CA ALA A 266 7.52 -3.23 20.66
C ALA A 266 8.99 -2.78 20.71
N ALA A 267 9.19 -1.46 20.76
CA ALA A 267 10.52 -0.84 20.73
C ALA A 267 11.40 -1.19 21.94
N ASP A 268 10.79 -1.55 23.07
CA ASP A 268 11.47 -1.98 24.30
C ASP A 268 11.96 -3.45 24.27
N GLY A 269 11.76 -4.14 23.14
CA GLY A 269 12.13 -5.56 22.99
C GLY A 269 11.01 -6.53 23.36
N GLY A 270 9.88 -6.03 23.88
CA GLY A 270 8.71 -6.83 24.21
C GLY A 270 7.74 -7.02 23.05
N ILE A 271 6.53 -7.43 23.42
CA ILE A 271 5.37 -7.60 22.54
C ILE A 271 4.29 -6.61 22.97
N GLY A 272 3.69 -5.91 22.01
CA GLY A 272 2.61 -4.97 22.27
C GLY A 272 1.69 -4.81 21.06
N GLY A 273 0.49 -4.27 21.33
CA GLY A 273 -0.47 -3.95 20.27
C GLY A 273 0.17 -3.08 19.20
N GLU A 274 -0.08 -3.44 17.95
CA GLU A 274 0.18 -2.61 16.79
C GLU A 274 -0.67 -1.35 16.85
N TRP A 275 -0.17 -0.25 16.27
CA TRP A 275 -0.92 0.99 16.28
C TRP A 275 -0.67 1.91 15.10
N VAL A 276 -1.74 2.59 14.68
CA VAL A 276 -1.73 3.53 13.56
C VAL A 276 -2.44 4.83 13.91
N SER A 277 -2.08 5.93 13.23
CA SER A 277 -2.82 7.19 13.29
C SER A 277 -4.22 7.02 12.71
N PHE A 278 -5.26 7.36 13.49
CA PHE A 278 -6.64 7.28 13.00
C PHE A 278 -6.91 8.31 11.88
N ASP A 279 -6.17 9.42 11.86
CA ASP A 279 -6.25 10.44 10.82
C ASP A 279 -5.64 9.97 9.49
N ASP A 280 -4.58 9.15 9.56
CA ASP A 280 -3.95 8.58 8.36
C ASP A 280 -4.88 7.56 7.71
N VAL A 281 -5.52 6.68 8.48
CA VAL A 281 -6.55 5.74 7.99
C VAL A 281 -7.69 6.49 7.29
N LYS A 282 -8.23 7.55 7.92
CA LYS A 282 -9.27 8.38 7.29
C LYS A 282 -8.81 9.01 5.99
N THR A 283 -7.56 9.48 5.95
CA THR A 283 -6.98 10.13 4.77
C THR A 283 -6.76 9.14 3.64
N LEU A 284 -6.35 7.91 3.95
CA LEU A 284 -6.19 6.86 2.95
C LEU A 284 -7.55 6.46 2.36
N VAL A 285 -8.60 6.24 3.16
CA VAL A 285 -9.97 6.03 2.64
C VAL A 285 -10.41 7.15 1.70
N ARG A 286 -10.14 8.41 2.04
CA ARG A 286 -10.45 9.57 1.17
C ARG A 286 -9.68 9.50 -0.15
N LEU A 287 -8.41 9.11 -0.10
CA LEU A 287 -7.58 8.91 -1.28
C LEU A 287 -8.13 7.79 -2.18
N LEU A 288 -8.51 6.64 -1.62
CA LEU A 288 -9.10 5.54 -2.40
C LEU A 288 -10.36 6.00 -3.15
N VAL A 289 -11.30 6.62 -2.42
CA VAL A 289 -12.57 7.09 -2.97
C VAL A 289 -12.34 8.12 -4.08
N ALA A 290 -11.45 9.09 -3.85
CA ALA A 290 -11.12 10.10 -4.84
C ALA A 290 -10.45 9.50 -6.09
N THR A 291 -9.58 8.51 -5.92
CA THR A 291 -8.87 7.87 -7.03
C THR A 291 -9.85 7.10 -7.90
N VAL A 292 -10.82 6.38 -7.30
CA VAL A 292 -11.90 5.71 -8.04
C VAL A 292 -12.77 6.71 -8.81
N ILE A 293 -13.16 7.83 -8.20
CA ILE A 293 -13.96 8.86 -8.86
C ILE A 293 -13.21 9.47 -10.05
N ARG A 294 -11.94 9.86 -9.84
CA ARG A 294 -11.08 10.47 -10.87
C ARG A 294 -10.88 9.54 -12.06
N THR A 295 -10.61 8.25 -11.79
CA THR A 295 -10.41 7.25 -12.85
C THR A 295 -11.71 6.94 -13.61
N ALA A 296 -12.85 6.85 -12.92
CA ALA A 296 -14.17 6.64 -13.54
C ALA A 296 -14.63 7.83 -14.42
N ALA A 297 -14.22 9.05 -14.08
CA ALA A 297 -14.47 10.25 -14.89
C ALA A 297 -13.64 10.29 -16.19
N GLY A 298 -12.67 9.40 -16.37
CA GLY A 298 -11.76 9.41 -17.52
C GLY A 298 -10.68 10.50 -17.45
N SER A 299 -10.60 11.23 -16.33
CA SER A 299 -9.58 12.27 -16.09
C SER A 299 -8.15 11.70 -16.08
N SER A 300 -8.00 10.39 -15.84
CA SER A 300 -6.75 9.64 -15.98
C SER A 300 -6.12 9.76 -17.39
N ARG A 301 -6.92 10.01 -18.44
CA ARG A 301 -6.43 10.09 -19.84
C ARG A 301 -5.83 11.44 -20.23
N SER A 302 -6.04 12.53 -19.47
CA SER A 302 -5.33 13.81 -19.68
C SER A 302 -4.27 14.03 -18.60
N SER A 303 -3.43 13.02 -18.39
CA SER A 303 -2.50 12.92 -17.26
C SER A 303 -1.53 14.09 -17.17
N ALA A 304 -1.02 14.38 -15.96
CA ALA A 304 0.06 15.34 -15.80
C ALA A 304 1.29 14.95 -16.64
N ARG A 305 1.44 13.68 -17.04
CA ARG A 305 2.44 13.24 -18.04
C ARG A 305 2.22 13.84 -19.41
N ALA A 306 1.00 13.88 -19.93
CA ALA A 306 0.73 14.51 -21.22
C ALA A 306 1.03 16.01 -21.17
N ALA A 307 0.63 16.67 -20.09
CA ALA A 307 0.95 18.08 -19.85
C ALA A 307 2.47 18.32 -19.69
N LEU A 308 3.16 17.46 -18.93
CA LEU A 308 4.61 17.49 -18.74
C LEU A 308 5.33 17.27 -20.06
N LYS A 309 4.94 16.26 -20.85
CA LYS A 309 5.50 15.98 -22.17
C LYS A 309 5.34 17.19 -23.07
N LYS A 310 4.14 17.77 -23.17
CA LYS A 310 3.89 19.01 -23.94
C LYS A 310 4.78 20.16 -23.48
N ARG A 311 4.96 20.34 -22.17
CA ARG A 311 5.85 21.36 -21.59
C ARG A 311 7.31 21.11 -21.93
N LEU A 312 7.79 19.87 -21.83
CA LEU A 312 9.15 19.47 -22.16
C LEU A 312 9.43 19.63 -23.66
N GLU A 313 8.50 19.24 -24.53
CA GLU A 313 8.60 19.46 -25.98
C GLU A 313 8.64 20.95 -26.32
N THR A 314 7.86 21.77 -25.62
CA THR A 314 7.90 23.24 -25.79
C THR A 314 9.27 23.79 -25.39
N ARG A 315 9.81 23.37 -24.23
CA ARG A 315 11.17 23.75 -23.79
C ARG A 315 12.23 23.31 -24.79
N LEU A 316 12.10 22.10 -25.35
CA LEU A 316 13.03 21.57 -26.35
C LEU A 316 13.01 22.42 -27.63
N ARG A 317 11.83 22.87 -28.08
CA ARG A 317 11.72 23.78 -29.23
C ARG A 317 12.38 25.13 -28.94
N GLN A 318 12.16 25.67 -27.74
CA GLN A 318 12.71 26.97 -27.33
C GLN A 318 14.24 26.92 -27.14
N SER A 319 14.80 25.78 -26.71
CA SER A 319 16.23 25.63 -26.47
C SER A 319 17.07 25.50 -27.75
N LYS A 320 16.46 25.18 -28.91
CA LYS A 320 17.17 25.02 -30.20
C LYS A 320 18.03 26.22 -30.57
N LYS A 321 17.59 27.44 -30.29
CA LYS A 321 18.38 28.66 -30.58
C LYS A 321 19.67 28.72 -29.77
N HIS A 322 19.61 28.29 -28.51
CA HIS A 322 20.77 28.24 -27.62
C HIS A 322 21.72 27.10 -28.00
N ALA A 323 21.16 25.92 -28.35
CA ALA A 323 21.95 24.79 -28.83
C ALA A 323 22.76 25.15 -30.09
N ARG A 324 22.11 25.78 -31.09
CA ARG A 324 22.76 26.24 -32.32
C ARG A 324 23.87 27.28 -32.06
N ALA A 325 23.60 28.25 -31.17
CA ALA A 325 24.59 29.27 -30.83
C ALA A 325 25.82 28.69 -30.12
N ALA A 326 25.66 27.62 -29.34
CA ALA A 326 26.73 26.97 -28.60
C ALA A 326 27.49 25.91 -29.41
N GLU A 327 27.02 25.54 -30.61
CA GLU A 327 27.51 24.38 -31.36
C GLU A 327 28.98 24.52 -31.80
N ALA A 328 29.36 25.69 -32.33
CA ALA A 328 30.75 25.96 -32.71
C ALA A 328 31.71 25.97 -31.50
N ALA A 329 31.25 26.48 -30.35
CA ALA A 329 32.01 26.49 -29.11
C ALA A 329 32.19 25.08 -28.52
N TRP A 330 31.17 24.22 -28.63
CA TRP A 330 31.27 22.81 -28.24
C TRP A 330 32.23 22.01 -29.11
N GLN A 331 32.19 22.23 -30.43
CA GLN A 331 33.08 21.58 -31.40
C GLN A 331 34.56 21.98 -31.18
N THR A 332 34.82 23.23 -30.79
CA THR A 332 36.18 23.73 -30.52
C THR A 332 36.70 23.41 -29.11
N ALA A 333 35.82 23.21 -28.13
CA ALA A 333 36.18 22.83 -26.76
C ALA A 333 36.54 21.34 -26.59
N ALA A 334 36.16 20.47 -27.53
CA ALA A 334 36.44 19.02 -27.49
C ALA A 334 37.87 18.63 -27.94
N GLY A 335 38.75 19.59 -28.24
CA GLY A 335 40.17 19.34 -28.51
C GLY A 335 40.95 19.00 -27.22
N PRO A 336 41.93 18.09 -27.25
CA PRO A 336 42.49 17.42 -26.07
C PRO A 336 43.27 18.29 -25.06
N ASN A 337 43.30 19.63 -25.14
CA ASN A 337 44.24 20.45 -24.37
C ASN A 337 43.74 21.86 -24.03
N ARG A 338 42.60 22.02 -23.33
CA ARG A 338 42.19 23.36 -22.81
C ARG A 338 41.73 23.43 -21.36
N TRP A 339 41.90 22.35 -20.59
CA TRP A 339 41.67 22.33 -19.14
C TRP A 339 42.99 22.19 -18.35
N CYS A 340 44.11 22.72 -18.86
CA CYS A 340 45.29 22.98 -18.04
C CYS A 340 45.22 24.45 -17.60
N GLY A 341 45.08 24.67 -16.29
CA GLY A 341 44.86 25.98 -15.68
C GLY A 341 45.87 27.03 -16.14
N ALA A 342 45.35 28.19 -16.53
CA ALA A 342 46.14 29.39 -16.61
C ALA A 342 46.70 29.69 -15.22
N GLY A 343 48.03 29.72 -15.13
CA GLY A 343 48.77 29.85 -13.88
C GLY A 343 48.45 31.12 -13.11
N SER A 344 48.18 30.93 -11.83
CA SER A 344 48.49 31.93 -10.81
C SER A 344 49.94 31.70 -10.39
N GLN A 345 50.86 32.55 -10.85
CA GLN A 345 52.19 32.68 -10.26
C GLN A 345 52.03 33.10 -8.78
N PRO A 346 52.77 32.50 -7.83
CA PRO A 346 52.84 33.05 -6.48
C PRO A 346 53.58 34.40 -6.54
N PRO A 347 53.16 35.40 -5.74
CA PRO A 347 53.86 36.67 -5.68
C PRO A 347 55.27 36.44 -5.13
N GLY A 348 56.27 37.00 -5.81
CA GLY A 348 57.68 36.85 -5.47
C GLY A 348 58.00 37.43 -4.09
N GLU A 349 58.83 36.70 -3.36
CA GLU A 349 59.56 37.22 -2.20
C GLU A 349 60.51 38.32 -2.67
N GLY A 350 60.20 39.56 -2.28
CA GLY A 350 61.08 40.71 -2.38
C GLY A 350 61.63 41.05 -1.01
N ALA A 351 62.96 41.11 -0.95
CA ALA A 351 63.89 41.41 0.14
C ALA A 351 63.46 42.38 1.25
#